data_AF-A0A9P6ENQ1-F1
#
_entry.id   AF-A0A9P6ENQ1-F1
#
_cell.length_a   1.000
_cell.length_b   1.000
_cell.length_c   1.000
_cell.angle_alpha   90.00
_cell.angle_beta   90.00
_cell.angle_gamma   90.00
#
_symmetry.space_group_name_H-M   'P 1'
#
loop_
_entity.id
_entity.type
_entity.pdbx_description
1 polymer ?
#
loop_
_entity_poly.entity_id
_entity_poly.type
_entity_poly.pdbx_seq_one_letter_code
_entity_poly.pdbx_strand_id
1 'polypeptide(L)'
;MGSLTSKSIKAPEEFPTQLHAYYALSRALLDGAPHRPALPLEIIIQVFDVAGIARPGPTKDLAISDDSHFLVNANDAETQHTTILQSEPITSDWLNQVVQFQVSTTSRDQGWVGDPNAGNWSWIEVWILTAGPISATTPGQTATPQEKMHPERLLRWISHHNTLAERQYATHQGILFEPDHEIWCYLEKGDIIAVKACCRFGGWQNEVKHCSLKFWKKFNPTSLALY
;
A
#
# COMPACT_ATOMS: atom_id res chain seq x y z
N MET A 1 -30.63 56.05 -22.88
CA MET A 1 -30.55 55.14 -21.72
C MET A 1 -30.28 53.73 -22.24
N GLY A 2 -29.03 53.30 -22.27
CA GLY A 2 -28.63 51.96 -22.70
C GLY A 2 -28.25 51.14 -21.48
N SER A 3 -29.05 50.12 -21.16
CA SER A 3 -28.84 49.22 -20.02
C SER A 3 -27.69 48.25 -20.32
N LEU A 4 -26.59 48.38 -19.56
CA LEU A 4 -25.50 47.41 -19.54
C LEU A 4 -25.98 46.17 -18.77
N THR A 5 -26.28 45.09 -19.50
CA THR A 5 -26.55 43.78 -18.91
C THR A 5 -25.24 43.16 -18.46
N SER A 6 -25.07 43.08 -17.14
CA SER A 6 -24.04 42.29 -16.46
C SER A 6 -24.16 40.82 -16.91
N LYS A 7 -23.29 40.39 -17.83
CA LYS A 7 -23.07 38.97 -18.10
C LYS A 7 -22.44 38.36 -16.86
N SER A 8 -23.24 37.64 -16.09
CA SER A 8 -22.76 36.76 -15.02
C SER A 8 -21.78 35.76 -15.63
N ILE A 9 -20.49 35.98 -15.38
CA ILE A 9 -19.44 35.02 -15.69
C ILE A 9 -19.70 33.83 -14.78
N LYS A 10 -20.18 32.71 -15.34
CA LYS A 10 -20.24 31.45 -14.61
C LYS A 10 -18.81 31.14 -14.15
N ALA A 11 -18.65 30.87 -12.86
CA ALA A 11 -17.40 30.32 -12.35
C ALA A 11 -17.05 29.07 -13.18
N PRO A 12 -15.78 28.87 -13.58
CA PRO A 12 -15.39 27.69 -14.33
C PRO A 12 -15.78 26.44 -13.53
N GLU A 13 -16.40 25.47 -14.20
CA GLU A 13 -16.73 24.18 -13.63
C GLU A 13 -15.47 23.57 -12.98
N GLU A 14 -15.63 23.12 -11.75
CA GLU A 14 -14.58 22.41 -11.00
C GLU A 14 -14.08 21.21 -11.81
N PHE A 15 -12.79 20.88 -11.69
CA PHE A 15 -12.22 19.75 -12.42
C PHE A 15 -12.97 18.44 -12.10
N PRO A 16 -13.28 17.59 -13.11
CA PRO A 16 -14.06 16.37 -12.89
C PRO A 16 -13.46 15.39 -11.89
N THR A 17 -12.13 15.38 -11.74
CA THR A 17 -11.42 14.61 -10.71
C THR A 17 -10.16 15.35 -10.26
N GLN A 18 -9.61 14.96 -9.12
CA GLN A 18 -8.31 15.45 -8.64
C GLN A 18 -7.17 15.20 -9.64
N LEU A 19 -7.25 14.10 -10.41
CA LEU A 19 -6.27 13.81 -11.46
C LEU A 19 -6.34 14.83 -12.61
N HIS A 20 -7.54 15.26 -12.99
CA HIS A 20 -7.71 16.35 -13.97
C HIS A 20 -7.12 17.66 -13.44
N ALA A 21 -7.31 17.96 -12.15
CA ALA A 21 -6.71 19.15 -11.54
C ALA A 21 -5.18 19.11 -11.58
N TYR A 22 -4.55 17.96 -11.28
CA TYR A 22 -3.09 17.82 -11.34
C TYR A 22 -2.54 17.96 -12.76
N TYR A 23 -3.23 17.39 -13.75
CA TYR A 23 -2.83 17.58 -15.15
C TYR A 23 -3.03 19.01 -15.64
N ALA A 24 -4.11 19.68 -15.25
CA ALA A 24 -4.32 21.08 -15.60
C ALA A 24 -3.26 21.98 -14.96
N LEU A 25 -2.90 21.72 -13.69
CA LEU A 25 -1.80 22.41 -13.01
C LEU A 25 -0.47 22.19 -13.72
N SER A 26 -0.15 20.94 -14.07
CA SER A 26 1.07 20.61 -14.82
C SER A 26 1.13 21.33 -16.16
N ARG A 27 0.03 21.36 -16.93
CA ARG A 27 -0.03 22.06 -18.22
C ARG A 27 0.13 23.57 -18.03
N ALA A 28 -0.55 24.15 -17.05
CA ALA A 28 -0.40 25.57 -16.77
C ALA A 28 1.07 25.94 -16.44
N LEU A 29 1.77 25.11 -15.67
CA LEU A 29 3.19 25.32 -15.36
C LEU A 29 4.08 25.15 -16.60
N LEU A 30 3.77 24.19 -17.47
CA LEU A 30 4.51 23.90 -18.70
C LEU A 30 4.32 24.98 -19.77
N ASP A 31 3.10 25.48 -19.96
CA ASP A 31 2.77 26.45 -21.00
C ASP A 31 3.14 27.89 -20.58
N GLY A 32 3.20 28.15 -19.27
CA GLY A 32 3.39 29.50 -18.74
C GLY A 32 2.13 30.37 -18.85
N ALA A 33 2.31 31.68 -18.82
CA ALA A 33 1.28 32.70 -18.98
C ALA A 33 1.92 34.00 -19.54
N PRO A 34 1.15 35.00 -20.02
CA PRO A 34 1.74 36.23 -20.58
C PRO A 34 2.76 36.96 -19.68
N HIS A 35 2.68 36.76 -18.36
CA HIS A 35 3.60 37.33 -17.37
C HIS A 35 4.39 36.28 -16.58
N ARG A 36 4.36 35.02 -17.00
CA ARG A 36 5.08 33.92 -16.34
C ARG A 36 5.69 33.00 -17.40
N PRO A 37 7.01 32.87 -17.50
CA PRO A 37 7.60 31.95 -18.46
C PRO A 37 7.18 30.50 -18.16
N ALA A 38 7.13 29.69 -19.21
CA ALA A 38 7.04 28.24 -19.11
C ALA A 38 8.15 27.69 -18.21
N LEU A 39 7.84 26.68 -17.39
CA LEU A 39 8.83 25.95 -16.62
C LEU A 39 9.32 24.71 -17.39
N PRO A 40 10.62 24.38 -17.33
CA PRO A 40 11.11 23.09 -17.81
C PRO A 40 10.39 21.94 -17.09
N LEU A 41 10.15 20.85 -17.82
CA LEU A 41 9.40 19.69 -17.31
C LEU A 41 10.04 19.09 -16.05
N GLU A 42 11.37 19.12 -15.98
CA GLU A 42 12.16 18.63 -14.85
C GLU A 42 11.84 19.41 -13.57
N ILE A 43 11.67 20.73 -13.68
CA ILE A 43 11.29 21.59 -12.55
C ILE A 43 9.86 21.30 -12.11
N ILE A 44 8.96 21.05 -13.07
CA ILE A 44 7.58 20.70 -12.76
C ILE A 44 7.55 19.38 -11.98
N ILE A 45 8.23 18.34 -12.44
CA ILE A 45 8.34 17.05 -11.72
C ILE A 45 8.84 17.28 -10.30
N GLN A 46 9.90 18.06 -10.11
CA GLN A 46 10.42 18.40 -8.77
C GLN A 46 9.41 19.13 -7.89
N VAL A 47 8.61 20.05 -8.46
CA VAL A 47 7.55 20.74 -7.71
C VAL A 47 6.50 19.75 -7.21
N PHE A 48 6.05 18.83 -8.06
CA PHE A 48 5.08 17.80 -7.66
C PHE A 48 5.68 16.83 -6.63
N ASP A 49 6.95 16.45 -6.79
CA ASP A 49 7.67 15.57 -5.86
C ASP A 49 7.82 16.22 -4.48
N VAL A 50 8.29 17.48 -4.42
CA VAL A 50 8.45 18.24 -3.17
C VAL A 50 7.11 18.51 -2.50
N ALA A 51 6.05 18.72 -3.29
CA ALA A 51 4.70 18.89 -2.78
C ALA A 51 4.06 17.58 -2.30
N GLY A 52 4.74 16.42 -2.46
CA GLY A 52 4.21 15.12 -2.05
C GLY A 52 2.96 14.71 -2.84
N ILE A 53 2.79 15.22 -4.06
CA ILE A 53 1.58 14.96 -4.83
C ILE A 53 1.61 13.53 -5.38
N ALA A 54 0.85 12.65 -4.73
CA ALA A 54 0.61 11.30 -5.20
C ALA A 54 -0.47 11.28 -6.30
N ARG A 55 -0.41 10.27 -7.18
CA ARG A 55 -1.51 10.00 -8.12
C ARG A 55 -2.79 9.70 -7.33
N PRO A 56 -3.94 10.32 -7.68
CA PRO A 56 -5.21 10.02 -7.02
C PRO A 56 -5.62 8.56 -7.26
N GLY A 57 -5.70 7.80 -6.17
CA GLY A 57 -6.05 6.38 -6.18
C GLY A 57 -4.84 5.44 -6.34
N PRO A 58 -4.98 4.19 -5.88
CA PRO A 58 -3.91 3.20 -5.97
C PRO A 58 -3.65 2.83 -7.44
N THR A 59 -2.39 2.58 -7.76
CA THR A 59 -2.00 1.95 -9.03
C THR A 59 -2.49 0.50 -9.10
N LYS A 60 -2.72 0.02 -10.33
CA LYS A 60 -3.24 -1.32 -10.64
C LYS A 60 -2.39 -2.51 -10.17
N ASP A 61 -1.21 -2.26 -9.61
CA ASP A 61 -0.30 -3.31 -9.16
C ASP A 61 -0.84 -3.90 -7.84
N LEU A 62 -1.76 -4.85 -7.98
CA LEU A 62 -2.39 -5.61 -6.91
C LEU A 62 -1.70 -6.97 -6.85
N ALA A 63 -0.90 -7.22 -5.81
CA ALA A 63 -0.72 -8.61 -5.41
C ALA A 63 -2.06 -9.02 -4.76
N ILE A 64 -2.72 -10.03 -5.35
CA ILE A 64 -4.00 -10.54 -4.86
C ILE A 64 -3.85 -12.01 -4.55
N SER A 65 -4.31 -12.41 -3.38
CA SER A 65 -4.62 -13.82 -3.12
C SER A 65 -6.12 -14.01 -3.34
N ASP A 66 -6.53 -14.37 -4.54
CA ASP A 66 -7.91 -14.73 -4.84
C ASP A 66 -8.16 -16.23 -4.61
N ASP A 67 -9.33 -16.56 -4.07
CA ASP A 67 -9.86 -17.91 -3.84
C ASP A 67 -8.99 -18.87 -2.99
N SER A 68 -8.08 -18.33 -2.21
CA SER A 68 -7.25 -19.11 -1.27
C SER A 68 -7.73 -18.85 0.16
N HIS A 69 -8.28 -19.89 0.79
CA HIS A 69 -8.58 -19.87 2.23
C HIS A 69 -7.30 -20.13 3.02
N PHE A 70 -6.82 -19.11 3.72
CA PHE A 70 -5.70 -19.24 4.65
C PHE A 70 -6.24 -19.37 6.07
N LEU A 71 -5.74 -20.35 6.80
CA LEU A 71 -6.09 -20.58 8.20
C LEU A 71 -4.82 -20.68 9.03
N VAL A 72 -4.76 -19.88 10.09
CA VAL A 72 -3.73 -19.95 11.12
C VAL A 72 -4.40 -20.33 12.43
N ASN A 73 -3.87 -21.36 13.09
CA ASN A 73 -4.35 -21.81 14.40
C ASN A 73 -3.21 -21.66 15.41
N ALA A 74 -3.49 -21.04 16.55
CA ALA A 74 -2.57 -21.03 17.68
C ALA A 74 -2.89 -22.18 18.63
N ASN A 75 -1.85 -22.93 18.99
CA ASN A 75 -1.95 -24.07 19.92
C ASN A 75 -1.38 -23.75 21.31
N ASP A 76 -0.59 -22.67 21.41
CA ASP A 76 0.17 -22.30 22.60
C ASP A 76 0.31 -20.76 22.67
N ALA A 77 1.15 -20.29 23.59
CA ALA A 77 1.41 -18.88 23.81
C ALA A 77 2.34 -18.24 22.77
N GLU A 78 2.81 -18.98 21.76
CA GLU A 78 3.66 -18.46 20.70
C GLU A 78 2.82 -17.91 19.55
N THR A 79 3.35 -16.89 18.87
CA THR A 79 2.69 -16.34 17.68
C THR A 79 2.87 -17.28 16.51
N GLN A 80 1.76 -17.82 16.02
CA GLN A 80 1.71 -18.57 14.77
C GLN A 80 1.40 -17.63 13.62
N HIS A 81 1.99 -17.90 12.45
CA HIS A 81 1.72 -17.10 11.26
C HIS A 81 1.86 -17.88 9.96
N THR A 82 1.16 -17.42 8.92
CA THR A 82 1.32 -17.93 7.55
C THR A 82 1.37 -16.78 6.55
N THR A 83 2.15 -16.94 5.49
CA THR A 83 2.22 -15.97 4.40
C THR A 83 1.00 -16.11 3.51
N ILE A 84 0.25 -15.02 3.35
CA ILE A 84 -0.95 -14.92 2.52
C ILE A 84 -0.59 -14.42 1.13
N LEU A 85 0.32 -13.44 1.09
CA LEU A 85 0.64 -12.67 -0.10
C LEU A 85 2.10 -12.22 -0.07
N GLN A 86 2.75 -12.20 -1.23
CA GLN A 86 4.08 -11.64 -1.42
C GLN A 86 4.09 -10.76 -2.66
N SER A 87 4.80 -9.63 -2.60
CA SER A 87 5.14 -8.85 -3.78
C SER A 87 6.23 -9.53 -4.59
N GLU A 88 6.39 -9.10 -5.84
CA GLU A 88 7.66 -9.30 -6.55
C GLU A 88 8.80 -8.58 -5.81
N PRO A 89 10.07 -8.99 -6.05
CA PRO A 89 11.23 -8.27 -5.55
C PRO A 89 11.20 -6.79 -5.97
N ILE A 90 11.39 -5.91 -5.00
CA ILE A 90 11.31 -4.47 -5.15
C ILE A 90 12.43 -3.97 -6.08
N THR A 91 12.07 -3.19 -7.08
CA THR A 91 13.03 -2.55 -7.99
C THR A 91 13.37 -1.13 -7.51
N SER A 92 14.49 -0.59 -7.99
CA SER A 92 14.85 0.82 -7.72
C SER A 92 13.79 1.78 -8.27
N ASP A 93 13.23 1.50 -9.45
CA ASP A 93 12.16 2.30 -10.03
C ASP A 93 10.92 2.28 -9.14
N TRP A 94 10.60 1.12 -8.57
CA TRP A 94 9.50 0.99 -7.63
C TRP A 94 9.72 1.84 -6.37
N LEU A 95 10.91 1.77 -5.75
CA LEU A 95 11.24 2.59 -4.57
C LEU A 95 11.16 4.09 -4.85
N ASN A 96 11.53 4.51 -6.05
CA ASN A 96 11.48 5.91 -6.45
C ASN A 96 10.06 6.41 -6.73
N GLN A 97 9.15 5.51 -7.12
CA GLN A 97 7.81 5.83 -7.57
C GLN A 97 6.74 5.65 -6.50
N VAL A 98 6.82 4.61 -5.67
CA VAL A 98 5.80 4.33 -4.66
C VAL A 98 6.02 5.24 -3.45
N VAL A 99 4.93 5.82 -2.97
CA VAL A 99 4.93 6.77 -1.84
C VAL A 99 4.14 6.27 -0.65
N GLN A 100 3.16 5.39 -0.86
CA GLN A 100 2.38 4.81 0.23
C GLN A 100 1.80 3.47 -0.22
N PHE A 101 1.44 2.65 0.76
CA PHE A 101 0.72 1.41 0.51
C PHE A 101 -0.21 1.01 1.65
N GLN A 102 -1.15 0.14 1.36
CA GLN A 102 -2.14 -0.34 2.31
C GLN A 102 -2.48 -1.80 2.04
N VAL A 103 -2.63 -2.57 3.12
CA VAL A 103 -3.16 -3.92 3.08
C VAL A 103 -4.66 -3.87 3.30
N SER A 104 -5.40 -4.65 2.52
CA SER A 104 -6.81 -4.93 2.76
C SER A 104 -7.06 -6.43 2.75
N THR A 105 -7.76 -6.92 3.75
CA THR A 105 -8.13 -8.34 3.85
C THR A 105 -9.63 -8.50 4.01
N THR A 106 -10.14 -9.66 3.63
CA THR A 106 -11.44 -10.16 4.07
C THR A 106 -11.16 -11.35 4.98
N SER A 107 -11.30 -11.15 6.28
CA SER A 107 -10.85 -12.09 7.30
C SER A 107 -11.78 -12.12 8.52
N ARG A 108 -11.54 -13.07 9.41
CA ARG A 108 -12.23 -13.21 10.71
C ARG A 108 -11.36 -13.95 11.70
N ASP A 109 -11.74 -13.87 12.97
CA ASP A 109 -11.20 -14.73 14.02
C ASP A 109 -12.02 -16.03 14.15
N GLN A 110 -11.86 -16.75 15.26
CA GLN A 110 -12.58 -17.99 15.55
C GLN A 110 -14.11 -17.81 15.77
N GLY A 111 -14.62 -16.57 15.86
CA GLY A 111 -16.04 -16.26 15.99
C GLY A 111 -16.61 -16.42 17.41
N TRP A 112 -15.74 -16.52 18.42
CA TRP A 112 -16.09 -16.53 19.84
C TRP A 112 -14.88 -16.14 20.71
N VAL A 113 -15.13 -15.56 21.89
CA VAL A 113 -14.09 -15.29 22.89
C VAL A 113 -14.67 -15.52 24.28
N GLY A 114 -13.89 -16.12 25.18
CA GLY A 114 -14.32 -16.36 26.56
C GLY A 114 -14.39 -15.10 27.41
N ASP A 115 -13.37 -14.25 27.31
CA ASP A 115 -13.32 -12.92 27.94
C ASP A 115 -12.93 -11.87 26.88
N PRO A 116 -13.88 -11.03 26.43
CA PRO A 116 -13.58 -9.97 25.46
C PRO A 116 -12.56 -8.93 25.95
N ASN A 117 -12.35 -8.80 27.26
CA ASN A 117 -11.41 -7.84 27.83
C ASN A 117 -9.96 -8.36 27.84
N ALA A 118 -9.74 -9.64 27.53
CA ALA A 118 -8.41 -10.26 27.46
C ALA A 118 -7.63 -9.88 26.19
N GLY A 119 -8.20 -9.05 25.32
CA GLY A 119 -7.58 -8.56 24.10
C GLY A 119 -7.90 -9.39 22.85
N ASN A 120 -7.35 -8.95 21.72
CA ASN A 120 -7.54 -9.59 20.42
C ASN A 120 -6.21 -10.18 19.94
N TRP A 121 -6.21 -11.51 19.77
CA TRP A 121 -5.01 -12.27 19.44
C TRP A 121 -5.09 -12.89 18.04
N SER A 122 -5.78 -12.21 17.11
CA SER A 122 -5.68 -12.46 15.66
C SER A 122 -5.50 -11.13 14.91
N TRP A 123 -4.49 -11.08 14.03
CA TRP A 123 -4.14 -9.85 13.32
C TRP A 123 -3.40 -10.13 12.01
N ILE A 124 -3.25 -9.09 11.19
CA ILE A 124 -2.52 -9.11 9.93
C ILE A 124 -1.24 -8.30 10.09
N GLU A 125 -0.12 -8.83 9.60
CA GLU A 125 1.18 -8.16 9.61
C GLU A 125 1.73 -7.95 8.19
N VAL A 126 2.53 -6.89 8.05
CA VAL A 126 3.39 -6.65 6.90
C VAL A 126 4.83 -6.94 7.30
N TRP A 127 5.54 -7.71 6.48
CA TRP A 127 6.91 -8.15 6.69
C TRP A 127 7.78 -7.71 5.52
N ILE A 128 9.03 -7.36 5.80
CA ILE A 128 10.07 -7.28 4.76
C ILE A 128 10.82 -8.59 4.74
N LEU A 129 10.93 -9.19 3.55
CA LEU A 129 11.70 -10.40 3.30
C LEU A 129 12.87 -10.07 2.35
N THR A 130 13.98 -10.78 2.48
CA THR A 130 15.09 -10.75 1.51
C THR A 130 15.04 -11.97 0.61
N ALA A 131 15.55 -11.86 -0.62
CA ALA A 131 15.83 -13.04 -1.43
C ALA A 131 16.82 -13.94 -0.68
N GLY A 132 16.41 -15.17 -0.36
CA GLY A 132 17.27 -16.12 0.34
C GLY A 132 18.46 -16.58 -0.51
N PRO A 133 19.39 -17.34 0.09
CA PRO A 133 20.49 -17.92 -0.66
C PRO A 133 19.94 -18.91 -1.70
N ILE A 134 20.46 -18.84 -2.93
CA ILE A 134 20.23 -19.89 -3.92
C ILE A 134 21.03 -21.10 -3.46
N SER A 135 20.34 -22.20 -3.14
CA SER A 135 21.01 -23.43 -2.74
C SER A 135 21.81 -23.97 -3.93
N ALA A 136 23.14 -23.89 -3.87
CA ALA A 136 24.04 -24.24 -4.97
C ALA A 136 23.98 -25.73 -5.39
N THR A 137 23.28 -26.56 -4.62
CA THR A 137 23.20 -28.01 -4.80
C THR A 137 22.10 -28.47 -5.75
N THR A 138 21.23 -27.58 -6.25
CA THR A 138 20.16 -28.00 -7.18
C THR A 138 19.92 -26.94 -8.26
N PRO A 139 20.38 -27.18 -9.50
CA PRO A 139 20.07 -26.31 -10.63
C PRO A 139 18.55 -26.17 -10.79
N GLY A 140 18.04 -24.94 -10.75
CA GLY A 140 16.62 -24.63 -10.92
C GLY A 140 15.82 -24.40 -9.63
N GLN A 141 16.42 -24.44 -8.44
CA GLN A 141 15.75 -23.97 -7.23
C GLN A 141 15.66 -22.44 -7.19
N THR A 142 14.44 -21.93 -7.05
CA THR A 142 14.20 -20.53 -6.71
C THR A 142 14.58 -20.29 -5.24
N ALA A 143 15.27 -19.17 -4.98
CA ALA A 143 15.61 -18.76 -3.63
C ALA A 143 14.33 -18.62 -2.78
N THR A 144 14.31 -19.27 -1.61
CA THR A 144 13.20 -19.12 -0.67
C THR A 144 13.35 -17.78 0.07
N PRO A 145 12.36 -16.87 0.04
CA PRO A 145 12.44 -15.61 0.76
C PRO A 145 12.68 -15.84 2.26
N GLN A 146 13.56 -15.04 2.86
CA GLN A 146 13.89 -15.09 4.28
C GLN A 146 13.45 -13.82 4.99
N GLU A 147 13.10 -13.93 6.27
CA GLU A 147 12.66 -12.78 7.07
C GLU A 147 13.81 -11.80 7.26
N LYS A 148 13.60 -10.53 6.89
CA LYS A 148 14.65 -9.51 7.02
C LYS A 148 14.81 -9.12 8.48
N MET A 149 16.04 -9.25 8.97
CA MET A 149 16.42 -8.92 10.34
C MET A 149 17.21 -7.60 10.35
N HIS A 150 16.75 -6.65 11.17
CA HIS A 150 17.56 -5.53 11.63
C HIS A 150 18.21 -5.92 12.97
N PRO A 151 19.40 -5.40 13.36
CA PRO A 151 20.13 -5.84 14.56
C PRO A 151 19.31 -6.04 15.85
N GLU A 152 18.20 -5.33 16.00
CA GLU A 152 17.36 -5.36 17.21
C GLU A 152 16.01 -6.05 17.01
N ARG A 153 15.55 -6.27 15.77
CA ARG A 153 14.21 -6.79 15.50
C ARG A 153 14.03 -7.35 14.10
N LEU A 154 13.06 -8.25 13.99
CA LEU A 154 12.41 -8.59 12.72
C LEU A 154 11.72 -7.36 12.16
N LEU A 155 11.86 -7.14 10.86
CA LEU A 155 11.21 -6.04 10.16
C LEU A 155 9.77 -6.42 9.81
N ARG A 156 8.89 -6.22 10.78
CA ARG A 156 7.46 -6.47 10.67
C ARG A 156 6.64 -5.41 11.40
N TRP A 157 5.44 -5.17 10.90
CA TRP A 157 4.49 -4.19 11.42
C TRP A 157 3.07 -4.74 11.40
N ILE A 158 2.29 -4.47 12.45
CA ILE A 158 0.88 -4.82 12.47
C ILE A 158 0.13 -3.89 11.51
N SER A 159 -0.62 -4.48 10.59
CA SER A 159 -1.49 -3.75 9.68
C SER A 159 -2.82 -3.41 10.34
N HIS A 160 -3.47 -4.42 10.95
CA HIS A 160 -4.74 -4.30 11.68
C HIS A 160 -5.05 -5.62 12.39
N HIS A 161 -5.99 -5.56 13.35
CA HIS A 161 -6.59 -6.73 13.97
C HIS A 161 -7.89 -7.12 13.26
N ASN A 162 -8.26 -8.40 13.34
CA ASN A 162 -9.63 -8.81 12.97
C ASN A 162 -10.66 -8.20 13.92
N THR A 163 -11.94 -8.20 13.55
CA THR A 163 -12.99 -7.91 14.55
C THR A 163 -13.12 -9.08 15.52
N LEU A 164 -13.20 -8.76 16.80
CA LEU A 164 -13.23 -9.75 17.89
C LEU A 164 -14.56 -10.52 17.91
N ALA A 165 -14.47 -11.85 18.00
CA ALA A 165 -15.56 -12.81 18.05
C ALA A 165 -16.53 -12.69 16.86
N GLU A 166 -16.03 -12.28 15.70
CA GLU A 166 -16.84 -12.09 14.50
C GLU A 166 -16.99 -13.42 13.75
N ARG A 167 -18.23 -13.85 13.54
CA ARG A 167 -18.50 -15.13 12.86
C ARG A 167 -18.44 -15.00 11.36
N GLN A 168 -18.78 -13.83 10.84
CA GLN A 168 -18.79 -13.55 9.41
C GLN A 168 -17.42 -13.02 8.97
N TYR A 169 -17.11 -13.11 7.69
CA TYR A 169 -15.91 -12.43 7.21
C TYR A 169 -16.21 -10.95 7.06
N ALA A 170 -15.32 -10.12 7.57
CA ALA A 170 -15.37 -8.68 7.40
C ALA A 170 -14.20 -8.21 6.55
N THR A 171 -14.43 -7.17 5.75
CA THR A 171 -13.35 -6.51 5.01
C THR A 171 -12.72 -5.46 5.91
N HIS A 172 -11.41 -5.59 6.09
CA HIS A 172 -10.59 -4.67 6.87
C HIS A 172 -9.67 -3.89 5.93
N GLN A 173 -9.55 -2.59 6.22
CA GLN A 173 -8.50 -1.76 5.66
C GLN A 173 -7.46 -1.56 6.76
N GLY A 174 -6.23 -1.99 6.50
CA GLY A 174 -5.11 -1.77 7.40
C GLY A 174 -4.70 -0.30 7.50
N ILE A 175 -3.72 -0.01 8.35
CA ILE A 175 -3.07 1.30 8.35
C ILE A 175 -2.50 1.63 6.96
N LEU A 176 -2.49 2.92 6.65
CA LEU A 176 -1.78 3.43 5.48
C LEU A 176 -0.30 3.61 5.86
N PHE A 177 0.58 2.93 5.14
CA PHE A 177 2.03 3.10 5.28
C PHE A 177 2.43 4.34 4.48
N GLU A 178 2.22 5.52 5.08
CA GLU A 178 2.52 6.84 4.50
C GLU A 178 4.04 7.06 4.34
N PRO A 179 4.48 8.06 3.53
CA PRO A 179 5.91 8.26 3.22
C PRO A 179 6.82 8.45 4.44
N ASP A 180 6.28 8.89 5.57
CA ASP A 180 6.97 9.11 6.83
C ASP A 180 7.02 7.87 7.74
N HIS A 181 6.34 6.78 7.35
CA HIS A 181 6.36 5.54 8.11
C HIS A 181 7.74 4.88 8.06
N GLU A 182 8.23 4.40 9.21
CA GLU A 182 9.61 3.87 9.36
C GLU A 182 9.94 2.68 8.44
N ILE A 183 8.93 1.96 7.94
CA ILE A 183 9.09 0.85 6.99
C ILE A 183 9.92 1.25 5.77
N TRP A 184 9.76 2.49 5.30
CA TRP A 184 10.47 3.02 4.13
C TRP A 184 11.97 3.16 4.37
N CYS A 185 12.40 3.32 5.63
CA CYS A 185 13.82 3.39 5.99
C CYS A 185 14.52 2.03 5.87
N TYR A 186 13.78 0.93 5.79
CA TYR A 186 14.33 -0.42 5.78
C TYR A 186 14.17 -1.16 4.45
N LEU A 187 13.35 -0.63 3.53
CA LEU A 187 13.14 -1.21 2.22
C LEU A 187 14.33 -0.93 1.32
N GLU A 188 14.86 -1.99 0.73
CA GLU A 188 15.97 -1.96 -0.21
C GLU A 188 15.59 -2.66 -1.53
N LYS A 189 16.37 -2.39 -2.58
CA LYS A 189 16.21 -3.09 -3.86
C LYS A 189 16.40 -4.59 -3.64
N GLY A 190 15.46 -5.40 -4.13
CA GLY A 190 15.46 -6.85 -4.04
C GLY A 190 14.67 -7.39 -2.84
N ASP A 191 14.26 -6.54 -1.90
CA ASP A 191 13.36 -6.92 -0.82
C ASP A 191 11.97 -7.30 -1.35
N ILE A 192 11.23 -8.07 -0.58
CA ILE A 192 9.86 -8.49 -0.87
C ILE A 192 8.98 -8.01 0.29
N ILE A 193 7.84 -7.40 -0.04
CA ILE A 193 6.80 -7.09 0.95
C ILE A 193 5.89 -8.32 1.05
N ALA A 194 5.79 -8.90 2.24
CA ALA A 194 4.91 -10.03 2.51
C ALA A 194 3.80 -9.63 3.48
N VAL A 195 2.60 -10.17 3.26
CA VAL A 195 1.47 -10.05 4.19
C VAL A 195 1.28 -11.40 4.86
N LYS A 196 1.25 -11.40 6.20
CA LYS A 196 1.05 -12.60 6.99
C LYS A 196 -0.20 -12.51 7.85
N ALA A 197 -0.95 -13.61 7.95
CA ALA A 197 -1.97 -13.79 8.97
C ALA A 197 -1.28 -14.30 10.23
N CYS A 198 -1.67 -13.74 11.37
CA CYS A 198 -1.10 -14.06 12.67
C CYS A 198 -2.20 -14.39 13.68
N CYS A 199 -1.92 -15.32 14.57
CA CYS A 199 -2.67 -15.47 15.82
C CYS A 199 -1.78 -15.98 16.95
N ARG A 200 -2.24 -15.83 18.20
CA ARG A 200 -1.52 -16.22 19.41
C ARG A 200 -2.50 -16.74 20.47
N PHE A 201 -2.01 -17.62 21.34
CA PHE A 201 -2.75 -18.30 22.40
C PHE A 201 -3.66 -19.43 21.90
N GLY A 202 -3.59 -20.56 22.59
CA GLY A 202 -4.38 -21.75 22.30
C GLY A 202 -5.86 -21.43 22.10
N GLY A 203 -6.42 -21.87 20.98
CA GLY A 203 -7.84 -21.66 20.62
C GLY A 203 -8.13 -20.43 19.77
N TRP A 204 -7.14 -19.55 19.57
CA TRP A 204 -7.27 -18.43 18.61
C TRP A 204 -7.00 -18.86 17.18
N GLN A 205 -7.78 -18.28 16.27
CA GLN A 205 -7.66 -18.54 14.84
C GLN A 205 -7.63 -17.23 14.07
N ASN A 206 -6.99 -17.26 12.90
CA ASN A 206 -7.09 -16.20 11.91
C ASN A 206 -7.37 -16.82 10.56
N GLU A 207 -8.54 -16.53 10.01
CA GLU A 207 -8.96 -17.04 8.72
C GLU A 207 -9.07 -15.89 7.72
N VAL A 208 -8.38 -16.02 6.58
CA VAL A 208 -8.34 -15.01 5.52
C VAL A 208 -8.81 -15.61 4.21
N LYS A 209 -9.82 -14.98 3.60
CA LYS A 209 -10.39 -15.36 2.29
C LYS A 209 -9.79 -14.60 1.13
N HIS A 210 -9.45 -13.34 1.37
CA HIS A 210 -8.93 -12.45 0.35
C HIS A 210 -7.95 -11.49 1.00
N CYS A 211 -6.87 -11.20 0.28
CA CYS A 211 -5.88 -10.21 0.67
C CYS A 211 -5.44 -9.45 -0.58
N SER A 212 -5.38 -8.13 -0.46
CA SER A 212 -4.88 -7.23 -1.48
C SER A 212 -3.87 -6.27 -0.88
N LEU A 213 -2.79 -6.04 -1.61
CA LEU A 213 -1.79 -5.03 -1.31
C LEU A 213 -1.87 -3.93 -2.37
N LYS A 214 -2.22 -2.72 -1.94
CA LYS A 214 -2.44 -1.56 -2.82
C LYS A 214 -1.31 -0.57 -2.66
N PHE A 215 -0.78 -0.08 -3.78
CA PHE A 215 0.30 0.91 -3.80
C PHE A 215 -0.16 2.20 -4.47
N TRP A 216 0.29 3.34 -3.98
CA TRP A 216 0.14 4.62 -4.64
C TRP A 216 1.50 5.11 -5.10
N LYS A 217 1.54 5.63 -6.33
CA LYS A 217 2.74 6.19 -6.93
C LYS A 217 2.68 7.70 -6.95
N LYS A 218 3.86 8.34 -7.01
CA LYS A 218 4.01 9.75 -7.33
C LYS A 218 3.23 10.09 -8.59
N PHE A 219 2.64 11.28 -8.60
CA PHE A 219 2.06 11.79 -9.83
C PHE A 219 3.20 12.14 -10.80
N ASN A 220 3.20 11.52 -11.98
CA ASN A 220 4.15 11.85 -13.03
C ASN A 220 3.45 12.63 -14.15
N PRO A 221 3.73 13.93 -14.33
CA PRO A 221 3.11 14.74 -15.37
C PRO A 221 3.43 14.28 -16.79
N THR A 222 4.52 13.51 -17.00
CA THR A 222 4.90 12.99 -18.33
C THR A 222 4.06 11.81 -18.79
N SER A 223 3.31 11.18 -17.88
CA SER A 223 2.48 10.01 -18.19
C SER A 223 1.28 10.31 -19.09
N LEU A 224 1.05 11.58 -19.44
CA LEU A 224 0.07 12.04 -20.43
C LEU A 224 0.37 11.61 -21.86
N ALA A 225 1.59 11.21 -22.20
CA ALA A 225 1.98 10.92 -23.59
C ALA A 225 1.30 9.67 -24.20
N LEU A 226 0.36 9.02 -23.49
CA LEU A 226 -0.28 7.76 -23.88
C LEU A 226 -1.82 7.84 -23.99
N TYR A 227 -2.43 9.03 -23.93
CA TYR A 227 -3.87 9.21 -24.16
C TYR A 227 -4.16 10.32 -25.18
#